data_AF-A0A0E3ZTI2-F1
#
_entry.id   AF-A0A0E3ZTI2-F1
#
_cell.length_a   1.000
_cell.length_b   1.000
_cell.length_c   1.000
_cell.angle_alpha   90.00
_cell.angle_beta   90.00
_cell.angle_gamma   90.00
#
_symmetry.space_group_name_H-M   'P 1'
#
loop_
_entity.id
_entity.type
_entity.pdbx_description
1 polymer ?
#
loop_
_entity_poly.entity_id
_entity_poly.type
_entity_poly.pdbx_seq_one_letter_code
_entity_poly.pdbx_strand_id
1 'polypeptide(L)'
;MRSIIFLLVLGYSSVMAQQTTRSDKQLLLGGGFGYMTIKDLSSSPLRYSGMGGTVQLGYETSRPKSFQRVLLTVQAGGVQNGIRRQSGLSAYKAQLAYHHYWVINPQARTRWALGGSAEVWGNARLFGARENNPVSYDAGSAISIGTRANHSFSGRFSRLAASFQLSIPVVAYVIRPAYGVPYPEAFLKNGVFNHQDEGLVGPMLTSGKLKTIDGFFRTQTTTSLTYSFAKAKSIRLSYNWEYYHIPSTLPVSQGNQSLIVSFVKHIH
;
A
#
# COMPACT_ATOMS: atom_id res chain seq x y z
N MET A 1 -39.02 -6.69 43.93
CA MET A 1 -37.63 -7.05 43.58
C MET A 1 -37.39 -7.25 42.07
N ARG A 2 -38.28 -7.90 41.29
CA ARG A 2 -38.06 -8.12 39.84
C ARG A 2 -37.90 -6.85 38.99
N SER A 3 -38.56 -5.75 39.35
CA SER A 3 -38.49 -4.47 38.61
C SER A 3 -37.16 -3.73 38.76
N ILE A 4 -36.44 -3.93 39.88
CA ILE A 4 -35.15 -3.27 40.15
C ILE A 4 -34.03 -3.90 39.31
N ILE A 5 -34.08 -5.22 39.10
CA ILE A 5 -33.12 -5.94 38.26
C ILE A 5 -33.25 -5.51 36.79
N PHE A 6 -34.48 -5.29 36.31
CA PHE A 6 -34.73 -4.83 34.93
C PHE A 6 -34.20 -3.41 34.66
N LEU A 7 -34.37 -2.49 35.63
CA LEU A 7 -33.81 -1.13 35.56
C LEU A 7 -32.29 -1.12 35.60
N LEU A 8 -31.65 -2.01 36.37
CA LEU A 8 -30.19 -2.13 36.39
C LEU A 8 -29.64 -2.66 35.05
N VAL A 9 -30.33 -3.60 34.39
CA VAL A 9 -29.93 -4.12 33.07
C VAL A 9 -30.10 -3.08 31.96
N LEU A 10 -31.16 -2.26 32.01
CA LEU A 10 -31.35 -1.13 31.09
C LEU A 10 -30.35 0.01 31.35
N GLY A 11 -30.04 0.29 32.62
CA GLY A 11 -28.99 1.23 33.00
C GLY A 11 -27.62 0.80 32.48
N TYR A 12 -27.26 -0.49 32.64
CA TYR A 12 -25.97 -1.01 32.19
C TYR A 12 -25.79 -1.00 30.67
N SER A 13 -26.86 -1.28 29.92
CA SER A 13 -26.85 -1.25 28.45
C SER A 13 -26.73 0.17 27.89
N SER A 14 -27.35 1.17 28.55
CA SER A 14 -27.24 2.57 28.14
C SER A 14 -25.84 3.17 28.40
N VAL A 15 -25.17 2.78 29.48
CA VAL A 15 -23.79 3.21 29.80
C VAL A 15 -22.76 2.57 28.84
N MET A 16 -22.96 1.31 28.45
CA MET A 16 -22.10 0.64 27.45
C MET A 16 -22.25 1.23 26.05
N ALA A 17 -23.41 1.82 25.72
CA ALA A 17 -23.66 2.44 24.42
C ALA A 17 -22.99 3.83 24.24
N GLN A 18 -22.70 4.56 25.32
CA GLN A 18 -22.12 5.91 25.24
C GLN A 18 -20.60 5.94 25.03
N GLN A 19 -19.87 4.88 25.41
CA GLN A 19 -18.43 4.80 25.16
C GLN A 19 -18.08 4.55 23.69
N THR A 20 -19.06 4.17 22.86
CA THR A 20 -18.80 3.74 21.49
C THR A 20 -18.79 4.85 20.45
N THR A 21 -19.04 6.13 20.77
CA THR A 21 -19.26 7.17 19.74
C THR A 21 -18.02 7.97 19.32
N ARG A 22 -16.89 7.84 20.02
CA ARG A 22 -15.74 8.72 19.78
C ARG A 22 -14.98 8.31 18.52
N SER A 23 -14.78 9.26 17.61
CA SER A 23 -13.86 9.13 16.48
C SER A 23 -12.42 9.22 16.98
N ASP A 24 -11.59 8.23 16.65
CA ASP A 24 -10.15 8.26 16.91
C ASP A 24 -9.42 8.65 15.62
N LYS A 25 -8.58 9.68 15.69
CA LYS A 25 -7.79 10.19 14.55
C LYS A 25 -6.32 9.97 14.87
N GLN A 26 -5.56 9.43 13.93
CA GLN A 26 -4.15 9.09 14.14
C GLN A 26 -3.28 9.65 13.01
N LEU A 27 -2.15 10.25 13.37
CA LEU A 27 -1.05 10.53 12.44
C LEU A 27 0.02 9.46 12.59
N LEU A 28 0.58 9.06 11.45
CA LEU A 28 1.59 8.01 11.36
C LEU A 28 2.81 8.56 10.65
N LEU A 29 3.97 8.40 11.27
CA LEU A 29 5.28 8.62 10.67
C LEU A 29 6.13 7.38 10.93
N GLY A 30 6.58 6.73 9.88
CA GLY A 30 7.35 5.49 9.99
C GLY A 30 8.54 5.42 9.07
N GLY A 31 9.53 4.66 9.52
CA GLY A 31 10.74 4.33 8.77
C GLY A 31 11.01 2.83 8.88
N GLY A 32 11.66 2.27 7.87
CA GLY A 32 11.86 0.84 7.79
C GLY A 32 12.80 0.42 6.67
N PHE A 33 12.90 -0.88 6.50
CA PHE A 33 13.63 -1.51 5.42
C PHE A 33 12.72 -2.46 4.68
N GLY A 34 13.02 -2.70 3.41
CA GLY A 34 12.30 -3.66 2.60
C GLY A 34 13.21 -4.45 1.69
N TYR A 35 12.71 -5.61 1.28
CA TYR A 35 13.32 -6.47 0.30
C TYR A 35 12.44 -6.50 -0.93
N MET A 36 13.03 -6.29 -2.10
CA MET A 36 12.33 -6.28 -3.37
C MET A 36 12.92 -7.34 -4.30
N THR A 37 12.06 -7.95 -5.10
CA THR A 37 12.40 -8.88 -6.17
C THR A 37 11.69 -8.42 -7.42
N ILE A 38 12.44 -8.25 -8.51
CA ILE A 38 11.93 -7.75 -9.79
C ILE A 38 12.34 -8.72 -10.89
N LYS A 39 11.41 -9.07 -11.77
CA LYS A 39 11.68 -9.69 -13.07
C LYS A 39 10.89 -8.92 -14.11
N ASP A 40 11.59 -8.24 -15.01
CA ASP A 40 11.00 -7.38 -16.03
C ASP A 40 11.53 -7.76 -17.42
N LEU A 41 10.75 -8.54 -18.17
CA LEU A 41 11.16 -9.02 -19.49
C LEU A 41 11.26 -7.92 -20.54
N SER A 42 10.71 -6.72 -20.31
CA SER A 42 10.93 -5.60 -21.24
C SER A 42 12.32 -4.99 -21.10
N SER A 43 12.99 -5.28 -19.99
CA SER A 43 14.34 -4.80 -19.72
C SER A 43 15.34 -5.95 -19.81
N SER A 44 15.12 -7.05 -19.09
CA SER A 44 16.09 -8.12 -18.90
C SER A 44 15.39 -9.43 -18.52
N PRO A 45 15.83 -10.60 -19.02
CA PRO A 45 15.30 -11.89 -18.56
C PRO A 45 15.72 -12.22 -17.12
N LEU A 46 16.69 -11.49 -16.58
CA LEU A 46 17.27 -11.71 -15.27
C LEU A 46 16.33 -11.30 -14.14
N ARG A 47 16.40 -12.05 -13.03
CA ARG A 47 15.76 -11.69 -11.76
C ARG A 47 16.71 -10.83 -10.94
N TYR A 48 16.22 -9.71 -10.44
CA TYR A 48 16.96 -8.80 -9.57
C TYR A 48 16.33 -8.84 -8.18
N SER A 49 17.15 -8.77 -7.14
CA SER A 49 16.65 -8.60 -5.79
C SER A 49 17.61 -7.83 -4.91
N GLY A 50 17.09 -7.22 -3.85
CA GLY A 50 17.91 -6.40 -2.95
C GLY A 50 17.10 -5.70 -1.89
N MET A 51 17.82 -4.94 -1.07
CA MET A 51 17.26 -4.21 0.07
C MET A 51 17.12 -2.73 -0.24
N GLY A 52 16.15 -2.09 0.40
CA GLY A 52 15.93 -0.65 0.31
C GLY A 52 15.36 -0.06 1.60
N GLY A 53 15.57 1.24 1.80
CA GLY A 53 14.90 1.99 2.85
C GLY A 53 13.45 2.25 2.48
N THR A 54 12.57 2.32 3.48
CA THR A 54 11.14 2.65 3.31
C THR A 54 10.75 3.74 4.30
N VAL A 55 10.01 4.73 3.82
CA VAL A 55 9.42 5.81 4.64
C VAL A 55 7.90 5.78 4.43
N GLN A 56 7.17 6.03 5.51
CA GLN A 56 5.71 6.01 5.52
C GLN A 56 5.16 7.23 6.24
N LEU A 57 4.16 7.86 5.63
CA LEU A 57 3.36 8.94 6.21
C LEU A 57 1.88 8.55 6.09
N GLY A 58 1.11 8.70 7.16
CA GLY A 58 -0.29 8.31 7.13
C GLY A 58 -1.19 9.13 8.04
N TYR A 59 -2.47 9.13 7.69
CA TYR A 59 -3.55 9.65 8.51
C TYR A 59 -4.68 8.61 8.55
N GLU A 60 -5.05 8.18 9.75
CA GLU A 60 -6.09 7.18 9.98
C GLU A 60 -7.25 7.79 10.77
N THR A 61 -8.48 7.45 10.40
CA THR A 61 -9.68 7.81 11.16
C THR A 61 -10.47 6.54 11.44
N SER A 62 -10.57 6.18 12.71
CA SER A 62 -11.35 5.04 13.20
C SER A 62 -12.64 5.53 13.84
N ARG A 63 -13.76 5.15 13.23
CA ARG A 63 -15.11 5.37 13.76
C ARG A 63 -15.71 4.02 14.18
N PRO A 64 -16.90 4.03 14.81
CA PRO A 64 -17.53 2.79 15.26
C PRO A 64 -17.94 1.89 14.09
N LYS A 65 -18.43 2.51 13.00
CA LYS A 65 -18.94 1.84 11.79
C LYS A 65 -18.00 1.90 10.59
N SER A 66 -16.89 2.65 10.67
CA SER A 66 -15.99 2.81 9.52
C SER A 66 -14.54 3.00 9.94
N PHE A 67 -13.64 2.63 9.04
CA PHE A 67 -12.22 2.91 9.12
C PHE A 67 -11.78 3.58 7.82
N GLN A 68 -11.04 4.67 7.93
CA GLN A 68 -10.48 5.41 6.79
C GLN A 68 -8.99 5.59 6.97
N ARG A 69 -8.22 5.52 5.87
CA ARG A 69 -6.78 5.75 5.89
C ARG A 69 -6.29 6.40 4.61
N VAL A 70 -5.50 7.46 4.74
CA VAL A 70 -4.62 7.96 3.67
C VAL A 70 -3.19 7.54 4.03
N LEU A 71 -2.46 6.94 3.09
CA LEU A 71 -1.12 6.42 3.31
C LEU A 71 -0.21 6.73 2.12
N LEU A 72 0.87 7.47 2.37
CA LEU A 72 1.98 7.63 1.44
C LEU A 72 3.11 6.70 1.88
N THR A 73 3.61 5.87 0.96
CA THR A 73 4.77 5.01 1.17
C THR A 73 5.79 5.27 0.06
N VAL A 74 7.04 5.52 0.45
CA VAL A 74 8.17 5.70 -0.47
C VAL A 74 9.24 4.68 -0.12
N GLN A 75 9.78 3.98 -1.11
CA GLN A 75 10.83 2.99 -0.96
C GLN A 75 11.94 3.26 -1.99
N ALA A 76 13.19 3.17 -1.56
CA ALA A 76 14.36 3.32 -2.44
C ALA A 76 15.44 2.33 -2.05
N GLY A 77 16.07 1.66 -3.02
CA GLY A 77 17.09 0.66 -2.74
C GLY A 77 17.84 0.18 -3.98
N GLY A 78 18.96 -0.51 -3.75
CA GLY A 78 19.71 -1.19 -4.80
C GLY A 78 19.26 -2.64 -4.93
N VAL A 79 19.07 -3.11 -6.15
CA VAL A 79 18.84 -4.53 -6.44
C VAL A 79 19.91 -5.05 -7.38
N GLN A 80 20.29 -6.30 -7.19
CA GLN A 80 21.36 -6.95 -7.94
C GLN A 80 20.83 -8.26 -8.51
N ASN A 81 21.39 -8.66 -9.64
CA ASN A 81 21.17 -10.00 -10.16
C ASN A 81 22.12 -11.00 -9.46
N GLY A 82 21.58 -12.17 -9.08
CA GLY A 82 22.36 -13.21 -8.40
C GLY A 82 23.45 -13.87 -9.27
N ILE A 83 23.34 -13.79 -10.60
CA ILE A 83 24.29 -14.42 -11.55
C ILE A 83 25.43 -13.46 -11.88
N ARG A 84 25.14 -12.17 -12.07
CA ARG A 84 26.14 -11.13 -12.38
C ARG A 84 26.02 -9.98 -11.38
N ARG A 85 26.89 -9.96 -10.35
CA ARG A 85 26.89 -8.88 -9.35
C ARG A 85 27.14 -7.49 -9.92
N GLN A 86 27.76 -7.41 -11.10
CA GLN A 86 28.01 -6.15 -11.82
C GLN A 86 26.76 -5.55 -12.48
N SER A 87 25.66 -6.31 -12.65
CA SER A 87 24.38 -5.79 -13.16
C SER A 87 23.46 -5.41 -12.00
N GLY A 88 23.82 -4.31 -11.32
CA GLY A 88 22.95 -3.64 -10.35
C GLY A 88 21.98 -2.67 -11.02
N LEU A 89 20.86 -2.40 -10.36
CA LEU A 89 20.00 -1.26 -10.68
C LEU A 89 19.49 -0.61 -9.39
N SER A 90 19.21 0.69 -9.46
CA SER A 90 18.54 1.43 -8.38
C SER A 90 17.04 1.40 -8.62
N ALA A 91 16.27 1.06 -7.59
CA ALA A 91 14.82 0.97 -7.67
C ALA A 91 14.16 1.96 -6.69
N TYR A 92 13.19 2.70 -7.20
CA TYR A 92 12.42 3.71 -6.47
C TYR A 92 10.94 3.38 -6.62
N LYS A 93 10.20 3.44 -5.52
CA LYS A 93 8.76 3.22 -5.49
C LYS A 93 8.11 4.30 -4.67
N ALA A 94 7.01 4.86 -5.17
CA ALA A 94 6.12 5.74 -4.42
C ALA A 94 4.68 5.27 -4.59
N GLN A 95 3.91 5.33 -3.52
CA GLN A 95 2.51 4.92 -3.52
C GLN A 95 1.69 5.77 -2.57
N LEU A 96 0.59 6.34 -3.06
CA LEU A 96 -0.43 7.02 -2.29
C LEU A 96 -1.71 6.19 -2.34
N ALA A 97 -2.26 5.82 -1.18
CA ALA A 97 -3.47 5.01 -1.09
C ALA A 97 -4.49 5.63 -0.13
N TYR A 98 -5.75 5.67 -0.56
CA TYR A 98 -6.92 5.96 0.28
C TYR A 98 -7.73 4.69 0.48
N HIS A 99 -7.98 4.30 1.73
CA HIS A 99 -8.80 3.15 2.10
C HIS A 99 -10.05 3.61 2.84
N HIS A 100 -11.18 2.98 2.53
CA HIS A 100 -12.44 3.14 3.27
C HIS A 100 -13.08 1.77 3.48
N TYR A 101 -13.19 1.36 4.74
CA TYR A 101 -13.77 0.08 5.15
C TYR A 101 -14.95 0.30 6.10
N TRP A 102 -16.03 -0.45 5.92
CA TRP A 102 -17.18 -0.51 6.82
C TRP A 102 -17.03 -1.66 7.80
N VAL A 103 -17.21 -1.38 9.09
CA VAL A 103 -17.04 -2.36 10.16
C VAL A 103 -18.30 -3.22 10.26
N ILE A 104 -18.13 -4.54 10.11
CA ILE A 104 -19.23 -5.51 10.06
C ILE A 104 -19.67 -5.91 11.47
N ASN A 105 -18.74 -5.98 12.42
CA ASN A 105 -18.99 -6.44 13.79
C ASN A 105 -18.37 -5.48 14.83
N PRO A 106 -18.96 -4.29 15.03
CA PRO A 106 -18.35 -3.22 15.80
C PRO A 106 -18.11 -3.54 17.29
N GLN A 107 -18.89 -4.46 17.87
CA GLN A 107 -18.83 -4.83 19.28
C GLN A 107 -17.89 -6.00 19.58
N ALA A 108 -17.38 -6.68 18.55
CA ALA A 108 -16.50 -7.83 18.74
C ALA A 108 -15.08 -7.39 19.10
N ARG A 109 -14.39 -8.22 19.89
CA ARG A 109 -12.97 -8.03 20.21
C ARG A 109 -12.09 -8.02 18.95
N THR A 110 -12.48 -8.81 17.94
CA THR A 110 -11.92 -8.76 16.59
C THR A 110 -12.91 -8.05 15.69
N ARG A 111 -12.62 -6.81 15.31
CA ARG A 111 -13.42 -6.00 14.40
C ARG A 111 -12.99 -6.26 12.96
N TRP A 112 -13.85 -6.92 12.21
CA TRP A 112 -13.77 -7.11 10.77
C TRP A 112 -14.41 -5.93 10.06
N ALA A 113 -13.81 -5.55 8.94
CA ALA A 113 -14.30 -4.51 8.06
C ALA A 113 -14.08 -4.92 6.61
N LEU A 114 -15.04 -4.56 5.75
CA LEU A 114 -14.99 -4.79 4.30
C LEU A 114 -15.15 -3.45 3.58
N GLY A 115 -14.56 -3.31 2.41
CA GLY A 115 -14.65 -2.08 1.64
C GLY A 115 -13.64 -2.05 0.52
N GLY A 116 -13.11 -0.86 0.22
CA GLY A 116 -12.23 -0.69 -0.91
C GLY A 116 -11.18 0.38 -0.71
N SER A 117 -10.35 0.55 -1.74
CA SER A 117 -9.33 1.59 -1.77
C SER A 117 -9.13 2.14 -3.18
N ALA A 118 -8.70 3.39 -3.24
CA ALA A 118 -8.16 4.01 -4.44
C ALA A 118 -6.66 4.25 -4.20
N GLU A 119 -5.81 3.89 -5.14
CA GLU A 119 -4.38 4.11 -5.03
C GLU A 119 -3.77 4.63 -6.33
N VAL A 120 -2.67 5.36 -6.20
CA VAL A 120 -1.77 5.78 -7.27
C VAL A 120 -0.36 5.33 -6.89
N TRP A 121 0.38 4.76 -7.83
CA TRP A 121 1.76 4.32 -7.62
C TRP A 121 2.65 4.61 -8.81
N GLY A 122 3.95 4.63 -8.54
CA GLY A 122 5.01 4.64 -9.54
C GLY A 122 6.20 3.83 -9.04
N ASN A 123 6.78 3.04 -9.92
CA ASN A 123 8.02 2.29 -9.72
C ASN A 123 8.99 2.70 -10.83
N ALA A 124 10.16 3.22 -10.49
CA ALA A 124 11.23 3.56 -11.42
C ALA A 124 12.47 2.69 -11.12
N ARG A 125 13.17 2.30 -12.18
CA ARG A 125 14.32 1.39 -12.16
C ARG A 125 15.41 1.98 -13.04
N LEU A 126 16.57 2.25 -12.46
CA LEU A 126 17.71 2.86 -13.13
C LEU A 126 18.85 1.85 -13.26
N PHE A 127 19.15 1.43 -14.50
CA PHE A 127 20.22 0.51 -14.83
C PHE A 127 21.53 1.27 -15.04
N GLY A 128 22.50 1.11 -14.13
CA GLY A 128 23.77 1.83 -14.20
C GLY A 128 24.69 1.40 -15.36
N ALA A 129 24.52 0.17 -15.88
CA ALA A 129 25.40 -0.42 -16.90
C ALA A 129 24.83 -0.40 -18.33
N ARG A 130 23.72 0.31 -18.57
CA ARG A 130 23.07 0.36 -19.89
C ARG A 130 23.16 1.74 -20.50
N GLU A 131 23.84 1.85 -21.63
CA GLU A 131 24.00 3.11 -22.35
C GLU A 131 22.75 3.46 -23.18
N ASN A 132 22.04 2.46 -23.72
CA ASN A 132 20.94 2.70 -24.66
C ASN A 132 19.55 2.85 -24.01
N ASN A 133 19.32 2.26 -22.84
CA ASN A 133 18.07 2.38 -22.11
C ASN A 133 18.30 2.20 -20.59
N PRO A 134 18.71 3.27 -19.90
CA PRO A 134 19.02 3.20 -18.48
C PRO A 134 17.76 3.20 -17.60
N VAL A 135 16.55 3.40 -18.13
CA VAL A 135 15.34 3.58 -17.31
C VAL A 135 14.22 2.60 -17.70
N SER A 136 13.69 1.89 -16.70
CA SER A 136 12.40 1.18 -16.80
C SER A 136 11.48 1.69 -15.70
N TYR A 137 10.19 1.76 -15.98
CA TYR A 137 9.21 2.12 -14.96
C TYR A 137 7.87 1.44 -15.21
N ASP A 138 7.04 1.48 -14.18
CA ASP A 138 5.62 1.23 -14.26
C ASP A 138 4.92 2.18 -13.30
N ALA A 139 3.80 2.75 -13.74
CA ALA A 139 3.00 3.66 -12.93
C ALA A 139 1.53 3.35 -13.16
N GLY A 140 0.67 3.81 -12.25
CA GLY A 140 -0.74 3.60 -12.45
C GLY A 140 -1.60 4.05 -11.30
N SER A 141 -2.89 3.80 -11.48
CA SER A 141 -3.90 3.95 -10.44
C SER A 141 -4.82 2.73 -10.42
N ALA A 142 -5.43 2.43 -9.27
CA ALA A 142 -6.29 1.27 -9.11
C ALA A 142 -7.39 1.53 -8.12
N ILE A 143 -8.53 0.89 -8.38
CA ILE A 143 -9.60 0.69 -7.42
C ILE A 143 -9.57 -0.76 -6.98
N SER A 144 -9.53 -0.95 -5.67
CA SER A 144 -9.38 -2.27 -5.04
C SER A 144 -10.53 -2.55 -4.10
N ILE A 145 -10.81 -3.84 -3.93
CA ILE A 145 -11.62 -4.35 -2.82
C ILE A 145 -10.69 -4.91 -1.75
N GLY A 146 -11.13 -4.88 -0.50
CA GLY A 146 -10.30 -5.39 0.58
C GLY A 146 -11.04 -5.62 1.88
N THR A 147 -10.34 -6.28 2.78
CA THR A 147 -10.80 -6.57 4.14
C THR A 147 -9.77 -6.13 5.16
N ARG A 148 -10.23 -5.84 6.36
CA ARG A 148 -9.39 -5.52 7.51
C ARG A 148 -9.92 -6.20 8.76
N ALA A 149 -9.03 -6.80 9.54
CA ALA A 149 -9.31 -7.29 10.88
C ALA A 149 -8.46 -6.51 11.90
N ASN A 150 -9.08 -5.98 12.94
CA ASN A 150 -8.39 -5.36 14.08
C ASN A 150 -8.75 -6.14 15.35
N HIS A 151 -7.75 -6.68 16.05
CA HIS A 151 -7.92 -7.39 17.32
C HIS A 151 -7.32 -6.58 18.46
N SER A 152 -8.14 -6.21 19.44
CA SER A 152 -7.67 -5.61 20.69
C SER A 152 -7.44 -6.68 21.74
N PHE A 153 -6.28 -6.66 22.38
CA PHE A 153 -5.98 -7.59 23.46
C PHE A 153 -6.61 -7.11 24.79
N SER A 154 -6.78 -8.01 25.76
CA SER A 154 -7.34 -7.71 27.09
C SER A 154 -6.39 -8.12 28.23
N GLY A 155 -6.70 -7.73 29.47
CA GLY A 155 -5.91 -8.04 30.65
C GLY A 155 -4.51 -7.39 30.60
N ARG A 156 -3.47 -8.18 30.88
CA ARG A 156 -2.06 -7.73 30.87
C ARG A 156 -1.60 -7.16 29.52
N PHE A 157 -2.31 -7.50 28.44
CA PHE A 157 -1.99 -7.07 27.08
C PHE A 157 -2.94 -5.99 26.54
N SER A 158 -3.75 -5.35 27.38
CA SER A 158 -4.71 -4.31 26.97
C SER A 158 -4.12 -3.14 26.16
N ARG A 159 -2.80 -2.93 26.24
CA ARG A 159 -2.06 -1.92 25.46
C ARG A 159 -1.67 -2.37 24.05
N LEU A 160 -1.86 -3.64 23.71
CA LEU A 160 -1.55 -4.20 22.40
C LEU A 160 -2.81 -4.26 21.53
N ALA A 161 -2.60 -4.04 20.23
CA ALA A 161 -3.59 -4.30 19.19
C ALA A 161 -2.90 -4.89 17.96
N ALA A 162 -3.47 -5.95 17.39
CA ALA A 162 -3.02 -6.52 16.13
C ALA A 162 -3.97 -6.13 15.00
N SER A 163 -3.46 -5.90 13.80
CA SER A 163 -4.29 -5.69 12.62
C SER A 163 -3.77 -6.44 11.42
N PHE A 164 -4.69 -6.95 10.60
CA PHE A 164 -4.43 -7.54 9.30
C PHE A 164 -5.28 -6.81 8.26
N GLN A 165 -4.70 -6.51 7.10
CA GLN A 165 -5.39 -5.90 5.97
C GLN A 165 -4.99 -6.61 4.69
N LEU A 166 -5.95 -6.85 3.81
CA LEU A 166 -5.77 -7.39 2.46
C LEU A 166 -6.46 -6.47 1.45
N SER A 167 -5.80 -6.19 0.33
CA SER A 167 -6.34 -5.41 -0.78
C SER A 167 -6.00 -6.06 -2.12
N ILE A 168 -6.99 -6.14 -3.01
CA ILE A 168 -6.89 -6.72 -4.35
C ILE A 168 -7.50 -5.73 -5.35
N PRO A 169 -6.74 -5.20 -6.31
CA PRO A 169 -7.27 -4.37 -7.40
C PRO A 169 -8.29 -5.12 -8.25
N VAL A 170 -9.40 -4.46 -8.53
CA VAL A 170 -10.44 -4.95 -9.45
C VAL A 170 -10.25 -4.31 -10.82
N VAL A 171 -9.91 -3.02 -10.83
CA VAL A 171 -9.61 -2.26 -12.04
C VAL A 171 -8.38 -1.38 -11.80
N ALA A 172 -7.51 -1.32 -12.79
CA ALA A 172 -6.30 -0.52 -12.77
C ALA A 172 -6.06 0.18 -14.10
N TYR A 173 -5.56 1.41 -14.04
CA TYR A 173 -4.98 2.11 -15.18
C TYR A 173 -3.46 1.99 -15.09
N VAL A 174 -2.84 1.26 -16.02
CA VAL A 174 -1.42 0.89 -15.93
C VAL A 174 -0.64 1.50 -17.09
N ILE A 175 0.40 2.27 -16.75
CA ILE A 175 1.34 2.91 -17.66
C ILE A 175 2.66 2.14 -17.63
N ARG A 176 3.19 1.78 -18.80
CA ARG A 176 4.51 1.16 -18.97
C ARG A 176 5.19 1.70 -20.23
N PRO A 177 6.52 1.78 -20.27
CA PRO A 177 7.27 2.11 -21.48
C PRO A 177 7.16 0.99 -22.51
N ALA A 178 7.41 1.32 -23.78
CA ALA A 178 7.58 0.35 -24.85
C ALA A 178 8.93 -0.40 -24.70
N TYR A 179 9.07 -1.52 -25.41
CA TYR A 179 10.31 -2.30 -25.37
C TYR A 179 11.51 -1.50 -25.90
N GLY A 180 12.63 -1.57 -25.20
CA GLY A 180 13.89 -1.00 -25.67
C GLY A 180 13.99 0.54 -25.65
N VAL A 181 12.93 1.24 -25.24
CA VAL A 181 12.91 2.71 -25.13
C VAL A 181 12.32 3.14 -23.78
N PRO A 182 12.71 4.30 -23.23
CA PRO A 182 12.13 4.82 -21.99
C PRO A 182 10.74 5.45 -22.22
N TYR A 183 10.29 5.56 -23.47
CA TYR A 183 9.03 6.20 -23.81
C TYR A 183 7.88 5.19 -23.93
N PRO A 184 6.65 5.55 -23.50
CA PRO A 184 5.45 4.76 -23.79
C PRO A 184 5.19 4.60 -25.29
N GLU A 185 4.47 3.54 -25.68
CA GLU A 185 4.12 3.26 -27.09
C GLU A 185 3.44 4.45 -27.79
N ALA A 186 2.67 5.25 -27.08
CA ALA A 186 1.99 6.44 -27.62
C ALA A 186 2.97 7.51 -28.15
N PHE A 187 4.18 7.59 -27.58
CA PHE A 187 5.22 8.52 -28.04
C PHE A 187 5.91 8.06 -29.33
N LEU A 188 5.77 6.78 -29.69
CA LEU A 188 6.36 6.23 -30.92
C LEU A 188 5.48 6.47 -32.16
N LYS A 189 4.31 7.13 -31.99
CA LYS A 189 3.45 7.50 -33.12
C LYS A 189 3.96 8.77 -33.79
N ASN A 190 4.14 8.71 -35.10
CA ASN A 190 4.61 9.85 -35.92
C ASN A 190 3.78 11.11 -35.65
N GLY A 191 4.47 12.25 -35.47
CA GLY A 191 3.85 13.55 -35.24
C GLY A 191 3.46 13.88 -33.79
N VAL A 192 3.65 12.95 -32.84
CA VAL A 192 3.39 13.18 -31.39
C VAL A 192 4.68 13.50 -30.63
N PHE A 193 5.83 13.08 -31.14
CA PHE A 193 7.12 13.25 -30.48
C PHE A 193 7.71 14.63 -30.76
N ASN A 194 7.55 15.57 -29.82
CA ASN A 194 8.36 16.79 -29.76
C ASN A 194 9.49 16.55 -28.76
N HIS A 195 10.75 16.66 -29.21
CA HIS A 195 11.95 16.54 -28.37
C HIS A 195 12.14 17.71 -27.40
N GLN A 196 11.37 18.78 -27.56
CA GLN A 196 11.33 19.88 -26.60
C GLN A 196 10.44 19.42 -25.44
N ASP A 197 11.05 19.20 -24.27
CA ASP A 197 10.51 18.61 -23.03
C ASP A 197 9.18 19.19 -22.48
N GLU A 198 8.55 20.13 -23.17
CA GLU A 198 7.24 20.67 -22.85
C GLU A 198 6.14 19.64 -23.14
N GLY A 199 5.66 18.99 -22.08
CA GLY A 199 4.41 18.21 -22.12
C GLY A 199 4.54 16.70 -21.95
N LEU A 200 5.69 16.15 -21.53
CA LEU A 200 5.89 14.69 -21.32
C LEU A 200 4.80 14.03 -20.43
N VAL A 201 4.25 14.77 -19.47
CA VAL A 201 3.22 14.25 -18.56
C VAL A 201 1.93 13.88 -19.30
N GLY A 202 1.51 14.66 -20.28
CA GLY A 202 0.25 14.44 -21.01
C GLY A 202 0.22 13.10 -21.74
N PRO A 203 1.14 12.85 -22.69
CA PRO A 203 1.17 11.60 -23.42
C PRO A 203 1.56 10.40 -22.54
N MET A 204 2.32 10.61 -21.45
CA MET A 204 2.55 9.56 -20.45
C MET A 204 1.23 9.16 -19.79
N LEU A 205 0.41 10.13 -19.37
CA LEU A 205 -0.89 9.88 -18.78
C LEU A 205 -1.90 9.27 -19.75
N THR A 206 -1.83 9.53 -21.06
CA THR A 206 -2.74 8.93 -22.05
C THR A 206 -2.28 7.56 -22.58
N SER A 207 -1.02 7.18 -22.35
CA SER A 207 -0.45 5.90 -22.80
C SER A 207 -0.85 4.68 -21.97
N GLY A 208 -1.50 4.88 -20.84
CA GLY A 208 -1.90 3.80 -19.95
C GLY A 208 -3.03 2.97 -20.55
N LYS A 209 -3.13 1.74 -20.07
CA LYS A 209 -4.17 0.78 -20.48
C LYS A 209 -5.02 0.46 -19.26
N LEU A 210 -6.35 0.52 -19.44
CA LEU A 210 -7.28 0.01 -18.44
C LEU A 210 -7.16 -1.51 -18.40
N LYS A 211 -7.01 -2.06 -17.20
CA LYS A 211 -6.81 -3.49 -16.95
C LYS A 211 -7.70 -3.94 -15.81
N THR A 212 -8.26 -5.12 -15.97
CA THR A 212 -8.97 -5.87 -14.93
C THR A 212 -8.03 -6.88 -14.25
N ILE A 213 -8.54 -7.69 -13.33
CA ILE A 213 -7.75 -8.63 -12.52
C ILE A 213 -6.93 -9.64 -13.34
N ASP A 214 -7.39 -10.00 -14.53
CA ASP A 214 -6.72 -10.87 -15.51
C ASP A 214 -5.56 -10.17 -16.22
N GLY A 215 -5.68 -8.85 -16.48
CA GLY A 215 -4.64 -8.04 -17.11
C GLY A 215 -3.63 -7.43 -16.13
N PHE A 216 -4.01 -7.31 -14.85
CA PHE A 216 -3.20 -6.78 -13.76
C PHE A 216 -3.57 -7.46 -12.45
N PHE A 217 -2.79 -8.46 -12.05
CA PHE A 217 -2.93 -9.07 -10.74
C PHE A 217 -2.03 -8.37 -9.74
N ARG A 218 -2.61 -7.88 -8.64
CA ARG A 218 -1.84 -7.35 -7.50
C ARG A 218 -2.52 -7.74 -6.20
N THR A 219 -1.71 -8.01 -5.19
CA THR A 219 -2.19 -8.29 -3.84
C THR A 219 -1.30 -7.54 -2.86
N GLN A 220 -1.93 -6.91 -1.89
CA GLN A 220 -1.26 -6.17 -0.83
C GLN A 220 -1.78 -6.66 0.51
N THR A 221 -0.86 -7.06 1.37
CA THR A 221 -1.16 -7.39 2.76
C THR A 221 -0.36 -6.50 3.70
N THR A 222 -1.02 -6.08 4.78
CA THR A 222 -0.39 -5.37 5.89
C THR A 222 -0.76 -6.07 7.18
N THR A 223 0.23 -6.54 7.92
CA THR A 223 0.08 -7.05 9.27
C THR A 223 0.78 -6.09 10.22
N SER A 224 0.10 -5.63 11.26
CA SER A 224 0.67 -4.69 12.23
C SER A 224 0.41 -5.10 13.67
N LEU A 225 1.36 -4.77 14.55
CA LEU A 225 1.21 -4.82 15.99
C LEU A 225 1.45 -3.41 16.55
N THR A 226 0.46 -2.88 17.26
CA THR A 226 0.52 -1.54 17.87
C THR A 226 0.59 -1.68 19.39
N TYR A 227 1.54 -1.00 20.02
CA TYR A 227 1.67 -0.87 21.47
C TYR A 227 1.44 0.57 21.92
N SER A 228 0.44 0.78 22.77
CA SER A 228 0.07 2.11 23.30
C SER A 228 0.72 2.33 24.66
N PHE A 229 1.71 3.22 24.73
CA PHE A 229 2.47 3.50 25.95
C PHE A 229 1.99 4.77 26.67
N ALA A 230 1.27 5.65 25.97
CA ALA A 230 0.58 6.79 26.55
C ALA A 230 -0.81 6.95 25.92
N LYS A 231 -1.71 7.73 26.55
CA LYS A 231 -3.08 7.94 26.05
C LYS A 231 -3.15 8.40 24.59
N ALA A 232 -2.15 9.15 24.13
CA ALA A 232 -2.11 9.72 22.79
C ALA A 232 -0.87 9.32 21.95
N LYS A 233 -0.10 8.32 22.40
CA LYS A 233 1.13 7.89 21.72
C LYS A 233 1.25 6.37 21.70
N SER A 234 1.57 5.85 20.52
CA SER A 234 1.78 4.42 20.30
C SER A 234 2.95 4.18 19.33
N ILE A 235 3.56 3.00 19.42
CA ILE A 235 4.51 2.49 18.43
C ILE A 235 3.81 1.38 17.66
N ARG A 236 3.97 1.36 16.34
CA ARG A 236 3.42 0.32 15.47
C ARG A 236 4.54 -0.35 14.69
N LEU A 237 4.66 -1.67 14.83
CA LEU A 237 5.47 -2.51 13.95
C LEU A 237 4.56 -3.02 12.83
N SER A 238 4.92 -2.80 11.57
CA SER A 238 4.15 -3.24 10.41
C SER A 238 5.02 -4.07 9.46
N TYR A 239 4.50 -5.21 9.03
CA TYR A 239 5.00 -5.98 7.91
C TYR A 239 4.06 -5.80 6.72
N ASN A 240 4.56 -5.24 5.63
CA ASN A 240 3.83 -5.15 4.37
C ASN A 240 4.40 -6.16 3.40
N TRP A 241 3.52 -6.87 2.71
CA TRP A 241 3.87 -7.73 1.59
C TRP A 241 3.02 -7.34 0.39
N GLU A 242 3.66 -7.19 -0.76
CA GLU A 242 3.01 -6.88 -2.01
C GLU A 242 3.56 -7.77 -3.11
N TYR A 243 2.67 -8.28 -3.94
CA TYR A 243 3.03 -8.92 -5.19
C TYR A 243 2.19 -8.32 -6.30
N TYR A 244 2.79 -8.06 -7.46
CA TYR A 244 2.03 -7.78 -8.66
C TYR A 244 2.64 -8.43 -9.91
N HIS A 245 1.77 -8.69 -10.88
CA HIS A 245 2.07 -9.30 -12.15
C HIS A 245 1.27 -8.61 -13.27
N ILE A 246 1.97 -8.24 -14.34
CA ILE A 246 1.39 -7.63 -15.53
C ILE A 246 1.58 -8.59 -16.71
N PRO A 247 0.60 -9.46 -17.01
CA PRO A 247 0.64 -10.25 -18.24
C PRO A 247 0.61 -9.31 -19.46
N SER A 248 1.59 -9.51 -20.32
CA SER A 248 1.81 -8.80 -21.58
C SER A 248 2.84 -9.59 -22.39
N THR A 249 3.13 -9.17 -23.62
CA THR A 249 4.21 -9.78 -24.43
C THR A 249 5.55 -9.78 -23.69
N LEU A 250 5.77 -8.77 -22.84
CA LEU A 250 6.96 -8.61 -22.01
C LEU A 250 6.54 -8.48 -20.54
N PRO A 251 6.22 -9.62 -19.89
CA PRO A 251 5.64 -9.64 -18.56
C PRO A 251 6.58 -9.03 -17.51
N VAL A 252 5.94 -8.45 -16.51
CA VAL A 252 6.60 -7.96 -15.30
C VAL A 252 6.03 -8.71 -14.11
N SER A 253 6.92 -9.09 -13.19
CA SER A 253 6.55 -9.60 -11.88
C SER A 253 7.43 -8.94 -10.83
N GLN A 254 6.82 -8.43 -9.77
CA GLN A 254 7.55 -7.83 -8.67
C GLN A 254 6.93 -8.27 -7.34
N GLY A 255 7.81 -8.65 -6.40
CA GLY A 255 7.46 -8.90 -5.01
C GLY A 255 8.19 -7.90 -4.13
N ASN A 256 7.48 -7.23 -3.23
CA ASN A 256 8.02 -6.29 -2.28
C ASN A 256 7.61 -6.71 -0.87
N GLN A 257 8.54 -6.64 0.07
CA GLN A 257 8.28 -6.86 1.49
C GLN A 257 8.92 -5.72 2.26
N SER A 258 8.27 -5.20 3.30
CA SER A 258 8.86 -4.15 4.13
C SER A 258 8.50 -4.34 5.60
N LEU A 259 9.48 -4.15 6.48
CA LEU A 259 9.27 -4.00 7.91
C LEU A 259 9.40 -2.53 8.28
N ILE A 260 8.35 -1.95 8.86
CA ILE A 260 8.26 -0.52 9.18
C ILE A 260 7.95 -0.35 10.66
N VAL A 261 8.70 0.51 11.33
CA VAL A 261 8.40 0.99 12.67
C VAL A 261 7.82 2.39 12.54
N SER A 262 6.61 2.59 13.05
CA SER A 262 5.90 3.87 12.97
C SER A 262 5.59 4.42 14.35
N PHE A 263 5.81 5.72 14.52
CA PHE A 263 5.25 6.49 15.62
C PHE A 263 3.82 6.88 15.27
N VAL A 264 2.90 6.63 16.20
CA VAL A 264 1.47 6.92 16.04
C VAL A 264 1.07 7.96 17.08
N LYS A 265 0.58 9.11 16.61
CA LYS A 265 0.05 10.19 17.45
C LYS A 265 -1.46 10.25 17.32
N HIS A 266 -2.17 10.10 18.43
CA HIS A 266 -3.62 10.29 18.44
C HIS A 266 -3.95 11.78 18.52
N ILE A 267 -4.92 12.22 17.71
CA ILE A 267 -5.44 13.59 17.66
C ILE A 267 -6.85 13.55 18.23
N HIS A 268 -7.12 14.45 19.16
CA HIS A 268 -8.43 14.64 19.78
C HIS A 268 -9.12 15.89 19.25
#